data_AF-A0A6P6NAD1-F1
#
_entry.id   AF-A0A6P6NAD1-F1
#
_cell.length_a   1.000
_cell.length_b   1.000
_cell.length_c   1.000
_cell.angle_alpha   90.00
_cell.angle_beta   90.00
_cell.angle_gamma   90.00
#
_symmetry.space_group_name_H-M   'P 1'
#
loop_
_entity.id
_entity.type
_entity.pdbx_description
1 polymer ?
#
loop_
_entity_poly.entity_id
_entity_poly.type
_entity_poly.pdbx_seq_one_letter_code
_entity_poly.pdbx_strand_id
1 'polypeptide(L)'
;MRLTKEVKEDIEAIKKCTQSSDEELQQWVTDVRQGAVDTPDDFRTDDPVALQHLIEGLFLGIQQKKRDLYRVTDRNKQRHKIRRRIREDKKKLFNAISQYNDLPTTTESVDSVEDLLAAESPIWPWDSEPDTSLGMKKKVFDRVMQLERLIEEEAILLEEMKQHWTHLTRTCRALKDQANVLADDLATQSYPSGLSGQAYHGLHSAVLQKCEEIKTDMVAVKETYSQIVVNGNGGSVVEEDDEDPYEYVSTDASTDDEL
;
A
#
# COMPACT_ATOMS: atom_id res chain seq x y z
N MET A 1 -3.18 7.18 -10.16
CA MET A 1 -4.08 6.19 -9.48
C MET A 1 -5.19 6.89 -8.69
N ARG A 2 -6.34 6.24 -8.43
CA ARG A 2 -7.48 6.81 -7.68
C ARG A 2 -7.12 7.24 -6.25
N LEU A 3 -6.47 6.35 -5.49
CA LEU A 3 -6.07 6.64 -4.10
C LEU A 3 -5.13 7.85 -3.97
N THR A 4 -4.19 8.03 -4.91
CA THR A 4 -3.30 9.19 -4.93
C THR A 4 -4.08 10.50 -5.04
N LYS A 5 -5.20 10.51 -5.79
CA LYS A 5 -6.07 11.69 -5.91
C LYS A 5 -6.84 11.92 -4.62
N GLU A 6 -7.43 10.88 -4.05
CA GLU A 6 -8.18 10.96 -2.78
C GLU A 6 -7.28 11.48 -1.63
N VAL A 7 -6.03 11.00 -1.53
CA VAL A 7 -5.10 11.49 -0.50
C VAL A 7 -4.69 12.94 -0.74
N LYS A 8 -4.55 13.39 -2.00
CA LYS A 8 -4.30 14.80 -2.31
C LYS A 8 -5.48 15.69 -1.93
N GLU A 9 -6.70 15.25 -2.24
CA GLU A 9 -7.93 15.93 -1.85
C GLU A 9 -8.08 16.01 -0.32
N ASP A 10 -7.74 14.94 0.41
CA ASP A 10 -7.69 14.93 1.88
C ASP A 10 -6.70 15.97 2.42
N ILE A 11 -5.50 16.08 1.84
CA ILE A 11 -4.48 17.07 2.24
C ILE A 11 -4.98 18.50 1.95
N GLU A 12 -5.58 18.72 0.79
CA GLU A 12 -6.17 20.02 0.43
C GLU A 12 -7.33 20.40 1.36
N ALA A 13 -8.16 19.44 1.76
CA ALA A 13 -9.23 19.65 2.73
C ALA A 13 -8.69 20.02 4.10
N ILE A 14 -7.62 19.35 4.57
CA ILE A 14 -6.95 19.71 5.83
C ILE A 14 -6.39 21.12 5.75
N LYS A 15 -5.66 21.44 4.67
CA LYS A 15 -5.08 22.77 4.42
C LYS A 15 -6.14 23.88 4.48
N LYS A 16 -7.30 23.64 3.87
CA LYS A 16 -8.43 24.58 3.89
C LYS A 16 -9.05 24.71 5.29
N CYS A 17 -9.13 23.61 6.03
CA CYS A 17 -9.68 23.59 7.39
C CYS A 17 -8.80 24.36 8.37
N THR A 18 -7.47 24.19 8.28
CA THR A 18 -6.50 24.82 9.20
C THR A 18 -6.05 26.20 8.73
N GLN A 19 -6.53 26.68 7.57
CA GLN A 19 -6.11 27.93 6.93
C GLN A 19 -4.59 28.06 6.74
N SER A 20 -3.89 26.93 6.63
CA SER A 20 -2.43 26.90 6.61
C SER A 20 -1.84 27.01 5.21
N SER A 21 -0.63 27.55 5.12
CA SER A 21 0.15 27.58 3.89
C SER A 21 0.79 26.21 3.59
N ASP A 22 1.29 26.03 2.37
CA ASP A 22 2.04 24.81 2.01
C ASP A 22 3.35 24.70 2.80
N GLU A 23 4.00 25.84 3.06
CA GLU A 23 5.24 25.94 3.80
C GLU A 23 5.04 25.54 5.27
N GLU A 24 3.91 25.93 5.87
CA GLU A 24 3.53 25.53 7.23
C GLU A 24 3.28 24.04 7.34
N LEU A 25 2.58 23.43 6.37
CA LEU A 25 2.37 21.98 6.32
C LEU A 25 3.70 21.22 6.21
N GLN A 26 4.62 21.69 5.36
CA GLN A 26 5.96 21.10 5.24
C GLN A 26 6.78 21.26 6.51
N GLN A 27 6.64 22.39 7.21
CA GLN A 27 7.27 22.59 8.51
C GLN A 27 6.72 21.59 9.54
N TRP A 28 5.41 21.37 9.59
CA TRP A 28 4.81 20.38 10.50
C TRP A 28 5.29 18.96 10.22
N VAL A 29 5.42 18.59 8.94
CA VAL A 29 6.01 17.30 8.55
C VAL A 29 7.44 17.19 9.07
N THR A 30 8.24 18.25 8.92
CA THR A 30 9.63 18.29 9.37
C THR A 30 9.72 18.19 10.90
N ASP A 31 8.89 18.93 11.63
CA ASP A 31 8.81 18.90 13.10
C ASP A 31 8.55 17.47 13.61
N VAL A 32 7.58 16.77 13.01
CA VAL A 32 7.22 15.39 13.41
C VAL A 32 8.36 14.41 13.08
N ARG A 33 9.04 14.56 11.93
CA ARG A 33 10.21 13.73 11.59
C ARG A 33 11.34 13.93 12.61
N GLN A 34 11.64 15.19 12.95
CA GLN A 34 12.72 15.52 13.86
C GLN A 34 12.42 15.06 15.30
N GLY A 35 11.18 15.26 15.77
CA GLY A 35 10.75 14.77 17.10
C GLY A 35 10.80 13.25 17.27
N ALA A 36 10.67 12.49 16.18
CA ALA A 36 10.84 11.03 16.20
C ALA A 36 12.32 10.60 16.29
N VAL A 37 13.26 11.42 15.81
CA VAL A 37 14.71 11.16 15.86
C VAL A 37 15.28 11.58 17.21
N ASP A 38 14.78 12.68 17.77
CA ASP A 38 15.36 13.32 18.94
C ASP A 38 14.79 12.83 20.27
N THR A 39 14.02 11.73 20.34
CA THR A 39 13.45 11.25 21.60
C THR A 39 14.57 10.79 22.56
N PRO A 40 15.00 11.60 23.55
CA PRO A 40 16.12 11.23 24.39
C PRO A 40 15.61 10.24 25.43
N ASP A 41 16.42 9.23 25.78
CA ASP A 41 16.09 8.27 26.85
C ASP A 41 16.05 8.95 28.24
N ASP A 42 16.55 10.20 28.34
CA ASP A 42 16.62 11.02 29.55
C ASP A 42 15.97 12.40 29.28
N PHE A 43 14.67 12.52 29.52
CA PHE A 43 13.95 13.79 29.45
C PHE A 43 14.22 14.63 30.70
N ARG A 44 14.45 15.93 30.53
CA ARG A 44 14.54 16.88 31.65
C ARG A 44 13.13 17.03 32.25
N THR A 45 12.97 16.61 33.50
CA THR A 45 11.69 16.60 34.24
C THR A 45 11.18 17.98 34.64
N ASP A 46 12.00 19.02 34.45
CA ASP A 46 11.76 20.35 35.01
C ASP A 46 11.32 21.37 33.94
N ASP A 47 11.25 20.95 32.67
CA ASP A 47 10.83 21.79 31.55
C ASP A 47 9.35 21.54 31.22
N PRO A 48 8.45 22.52 31.43
CA PRO A 48 7.03 22.35 31.14
C PRO A 48 6.76 22.02 29.68
N VAL A 49 7.49 22.62 28.73
CA VAL A 49 7.25 22.39 27.28
C VAL A 49 7.69 20.97 26.88
N ALA A 50 8.78 20.49 27.47
CA ALA A 50 9.23 19.11 27.24
C ALA A 50 8.22 18.08 27.77
N LEU A 51 7.64 18.34 28.95
CA LEU A 51 6.58 17.49 29.52
C LEU A 51 5.30 17.52 28.68
N GLN A 52 4.90 18.67 28.16
CA GLN A 52 3.75 18.81 27.25
C GLN A 52 3.92 17.90 26.01
N HIS A 53 5.04 18.04 25.30
CA HIS A 53 5.33 17.20 24.13
C HIS A 53 5.40 15.70 24.47
N LEU A 54 5.95 15.34 25.64
CA LEU A 54 6.03 13.96 26.09
C LEU A 54 4.63 13.37 26.35
N ILE A 55 3.74 14.14 27.01
CA ILE A 55 2.36 13.74 27.30
C ILE A 55 1.59 13.50 26.00
N GLU A 56 1.65 14.45 25.07
CA GLU A 56 0.97 14.34 23.77
C GLU A 56 1.53 13.18 22.93
N GLY A 57 2.85 13.03 22.90
CA GLY A 57 3.53 11.95 22.19
C GLY A 57 3.15 10.57 22.72
N LEU A 58 3.10 10.41 24.05
CA LEU A 58 2.64 9.19 24.71
C LEU A 58 1.16 8.91 24.43
N PHE A 59 0.30 9.94 24.49
CA PHE A 59 -1.12 9.82 24.16
C PHE A 59 -1.34 9.32 22.73
N LEU A 60 -0.76 10.00 21.74
CA LEU A 60 -0.86 9.64 20.33
C LEU A 60 -0.26 8.25 20.07
N GLY A 61 0.87 7.96 20.73
CA GLY A 61 1.53 6.66 20.66
C GLY A 61 0.69 5.52 21.23
N ILE A 62 -0.10 5.74 22.30
CA ILE A 62 -1.02 4.75 22.86
C ILE A 62 -2.21 4.55 21.92
N GLN A 63 -2.80 5.62 21.40
CA GLN A 63 -3.94 5.52 20.47
C GLN A 63 -3.56 4.77 19.20
N GLN A 64 -2.38 5.03 18.64
CA GLN A 64 -1.88 4.27 17.49
C GLN A 64 -1.76 2.78 17.79
N LYS A 65 -1.14 2.41 18.92
CA LYS A 65 -1.00 1.01 19.33
C LYS A 65 -2.34 0.33 19.61
N LYS A 66 -3.34 1.06 20.14
CA LYS A 66 -4.72 0.55 20.30
C LYS A 66 -5.34 0.19 18.95
N ARG A 67 -5.19 1.04 17.93
CA ARG A 67 -5.64 0.76 16.55
C ARG A 67 -4.91 -0.46 15.97
N ASP A 68 -3.59 -0.52 16.14
CA ASP A 68 -2.77 -1.63 15.61
C ASP A 68 -3.09 -2.98 16.25
N LEU A 69 -3.62 -3.02 17.48
CA LEU A 69 -3.94 -4.25 18.22
C LEU A 69 -4.95 -5.17 17.49
N TYR A 70 -5.75 -4.62 16.58
CA TYR A 70 -6.82 -5.32 15.86
C TYR A 70 -6.78 -5.14 14.34
N ARG A 71 -5.82 -4.38 13.80
CA ARG A 71 -5.76 -4.05 12.35
C ARG A 71 -5.24 -5.20 11.47
N VAL A 72 -4.60 -6.22 12.04
CA VAL A 72 -4.00 -7.33 11.29
C VAL A 72 -4.36 -8.66 11.96
N THR A 73 -4.60 -9.71 11.18
CA THR A 73 -4.67 -11.13 11.61
C THR A 73 -3.32 -11.54 12.18
N ASP A 74 -2.98 -11.01 13.34
CA ASP A 74 -1.64 -11.08 13.88
C ASP A 74 -1.53 -12.21 14.91
N ARG A 75 -0.37 -12.88 14.93
CA ARG A 75 -0.11 -13.99 15.84
C ARG A 75 -0.30 -13.51 17.27
N ASN A 76 -0.91 -14.34 18.13
CA ASN A 76 -1.28 -13.97 19.50
C ASN A 76 -0.10 -13.39 20.34
N LYS A 77 1.13 -13.78 20.01
CA LYS A 77 2.40 -13.26 20.57
C LYS A 77 2.61 -11.77 20.30
N GLN A 78 2.31 -11.29 19.09
CA GLN A 78 2.50 -9.90 18.69
C GLN A 78 1.46 -9.00 19.37
N ARG A 79 0.20 -9.44 19.43
CA ARG A 79 -0.85 -8.77 20.22
C ARG A 79 -0.47 -8.66 21.70
N HIS A 80 0.15 -9.68 22.26
CA HIS A 80 0.68 -9.63 23.63
C HIS A 80 1.78 -8.57 23.83
N LYS A 81 2.70 -8.44 22.87
CA LYS A 81 3.74 -7.39 22.90
C LYS A 81 3.12 -6.00 22.82
N ILE A 82 2.14 -5.78 21.93
CA ILE A 82 1.43 -4.50 21.80
C ILE A 82 0.73 -4.15 23.12
N ARG A 83 -0.03 -5.09 23.72
CA ARG A 83 -0.68 -4.88 25.03
C ARG A 83 0.32 -4.56 26.13
N ARG A 84 1.49 -5.21 26.14
CA ARG A 84 2.56 -4.93 27.11
C ARG A 84 3.06 -3.49 26.97
N ARG A 85 3.38 -3.08 25.74
CA ARG A 85 3.86 -1.73 25.46
C ARG A 85 2.81 -0.66 25.79
N ILE A 86 1.53 -0.91 25.49
CA ILE A 86 0.43 -0.03 25.91
C ILE A 86 0.42 0.17 27.45
N ARG A 87 0.62 -0.90 28.23
CA ARG A 87 0.67 -0.80 29.70
C ARG A 87 1.88 0.00 30.19
N GLU A 88 3.04 -0.19 29.57
CA GLU A 88 4.27 0.54 29.89
C GLU A 88 4.11 2.03 29.58
N ASP A 89 3.58 2.36 28.39
CA ASP A 89 3.35 3.74 27.95
C ASP A 89 2.28 4.43 28.81
N LYS A 90 1.22 3.72 29.22
CA LYS A 90 0.22 4.25 30.18
C LYS A 90 0.85 4.65 31.51
N LYS A 91 1.78 3.84 32.03
CA LYS A 91 2.50 4.16 33.27
C LYS A 91 3.39 5.39 33.09
N LYS A 92 4.09 5.49 31.96
CA LYS A 92 4.89 6.68 31.63
C LYS A 92 4.02 7.93 31.51
N LEU A 93 2.87 7.82 30.84
CA LEU A 93 1.93 8.93 30.67
C LEU A 93 1.38 9.41 32.02
N PHE A 94 0.99 8.47 32.90
CA PHE A 94 0.57 8.80 34.26
C PHE A 94 1.63 9.59 35.02
N ASN A 95 2.89 9.12 34.98
CA ASN A 95 3.99 9.80 35.64
C ASN A 95 4.25 11.19 35.07
N ALA A 96 4.23 11.34 33.75
CA ALA A 96 4.45 12.63 33.08
C ALA A 96 3.35 13.64 33.40
N ILE A 97 2.08 13.21 33.42
CA ILE A 97 0.95 14.05 33.82
C ILE A 97 1.07 14.49 35.27
N SER A 98 1.41 13.57 36.19
CA SER A 98 1.64 13.93 37.60
C SER A 98 2.74 14.98 37.72
N GLN A 99 3.88 14.77 37.07
CA GLN A 99 5.00 15.72 37.09
C GLN A 99 4.60 17.09 36.54
N TYR A 100 3.87 17.13 35.42
CA TYR A 100 3.40 18.39 34.83
C TYR A 100 2.42 19.11 35.76
N ASN A 101 1.44 18.40 36.32
CA ASN A 101 0.44 18.97 37.22
C ASN A 101 1.06 19.46 38.55
N ASP A 102 2.17 18.85 38.99
CA ASP A 102 2.91 19.25 40.20
C ASP A 102 3.82 20.48 39.97
N LEU A 103 4.03 20.92 38.72
CA LEU A 103 4.86 22.10 38.43
C LEU A 103 4.20 23.40 38.92
N PRO A 104 4.96 24.31 39.55
CA PRO A 104 4.43 25.57 40.08
C PRO A 104 4.01 26.57 38.99
N THR A 105 4.40 26.34 37.73
CA THR A 105 4.03 27.15 36.56
C THR A 105 2.73 26.69 35.90
N THR A 106 2.12 25.61 36.37
CA THR A 106 0.92 25.02 35.76
C THR A 106 -0.34 25.74 36.21
N THR A 107 -0.98 26.46 35.28
CA THR A 107 -2.24 27.20 35.54
C THR A 107 -3.47 26.30 35.41
N GLU A 108 -3.42 25.32 34.52
CA GLU A 108 -4.51 24.37 34.25
C GLU A 108 -3.98 22.93 34.28
N SER A 109 -4.67 22.06 35.04
CA SER A 109 -4.30 20.66 35.21
C SER A 109 -4.72 19.83 34.01
N VAL A 110 -3.89 18.87 33.63
CA VAL A 110 -4.25 17.84 32.66
C VAL A 110 -5.17 16.80 33.31
N ASP A 111 -6.17 16.34 32.56
CA ASP A 111 -7.10 15.28 32.96
C ASP A 111 -6.42 13.94 33.26
N SER A 112 -7.15 13.03 33.91
CA SER A 112 -6.64 11.69 34.22
C SER A 112 -6.31 10.89 32.95
N VAL A 113 -5.42 9.91 33.06
CA VAL A 113 -5.03 9.04 31.94
C VAL A 113 -6.25 8.32 31.36
N GLU A 114 -7.17 7.90 32.21
CA GLU A 114 -8.39 7.20 31.84
C GLU A 114 -9.32 8.09 31.00
N ASP A 115 -9.54 9.33 31.44
CA ASP A 115 -10.42 10.29 30.78
C ASP A 115 -9.83 10.76 29.45
N LEU A 116 -8.53 11.09 29.42
CA LEU A 116 -7.81 11.43 28.18
C LEU A 116 -7.91 10.32 27.14
N LEU A 117 -7.67 9.07 27.55
CA LEU A 117 -7.68 7.93 26.63
C LEU A 117 -9.08 7.50 26.19
N ALA A 118 -10.12 7.98 26.87
CA ALA A 118 -11.52 7.83 26.48
C ALA A 118 -11.96 8.90 25.47
N ALA A 119 -11.35 10.10 25.54
CA ALA A 119 -11.54 11.13 24.52
C ALA A 119 -10.91 10.71 23.17
N GLU A 120 -11.65 10.94 22.08
CA GLU A 120 -11.16 10.71 20.72
C GLU A 120 -10.17 11.81 20.29
N SER A 121 -10.41 13.04 20.76
CA SER A 121 -9.58 14.23 20.56
C SER A 121 -9.59 15.11 21.82
N PRO A 122 -8.72 14.84 22.81
CA PRO A 122 -8.62 15.69 23.99
C PRO A 122 -8.12 17.08 23.61
N ILE A 123 -8.62 18.10 24.31
CA ILE A 123 -8.13 19.48 24.20
C ILE A 123 -7.06 19.65 25.26
N TRP A 124 -5.85 20.07 24.85
CA TRP A 124 -4.77 20.25 25.82
C TRP A 124 -4.88 21.59 26.55
N PRO A 125 -4.55 21.66 27.85
CA PRO A 125 -4.56 22.92 28.60
C PRO A 125 -3.61 24.00 28.06
N TRP A 126 -2.65 23.61 27.21
CA TRP A 126 -1.68 24.49 26.56
C TRP A 126 -1.93 24.68 25.05
N ASP A 127 -2.97 24.06 24.49
CA ASP A 127 -3.39 24.33 23.12
C ASP A 127 -3.99 25.74 23.05
N SER A 128 -3.15 26.71 22.66
CA SER A 128 -3.58 28.10 22.46
C SER A 128 -4.43 28.27 21.19
N GLU A 129 -4.29 27.35 20.21
CA GLU A 129 -5.12 27.25 19.01
C GLU A 129 -5.37 25.77 18.65
N PRO A 130 -6.63 25.32 18.51
CA PRO A 130 -6.95 23.90 18.28
C PRO A 130 -6.42 23.33 16.96
N ASP A 131 -6.18 24.18 15.95
CA ASP A 131 -5.80 23.77 14.59
C ASP A 131 -4.30 23.50 14.42
N THR A 132 -3.46 23.78 15.42
CA THR A 132 -1.99 23.59 15.37
C THR A 132 -1.48 22.50 16.34
N SER A 133 -2.39 21.78 17.00
CA SER A 133 -2.06 20.72 17.95
C SER A 133 -1.17 19.63 17.34
N LEU A 134 -0.36 18.95 18.16
CA LEU A 134 0.48 17.83 17.70
C LEU A 134 -0.33 16.71 17.05
N GLY A 135 -1.59 16.53 17.47
CA GLY A 135 -2.53 15.62 16.83
C GLY A 135 -2.81 15.99 15.36
N MET A 136 -3.03 17.28 15.08
CA MET A 136 -3.19 17.78 13.71
C MET A 136 -1.91 17.66 12.91
N LYS A 137 -0.76 18.05 13.48
CA LYS A 137 0.56 17.89 12.82
C LYS A 137 0.83 16.43 12.46
N LYS A 138 0.52 15.49 13.36
CA LYS A 138 0.63 14.05 13.11
C LYS A 138 -0.31 13.59 12.00
N LYS A 139 -1.55 14.07 11.97
CA LYS A 139 -2.52 13.74 10.92
C LYS A 139 -2.03 14.20 9.54
N VAL A 140 -1.52 15.42 9.44
CA VAL A 140 -0.88 15.95 8.23
C VAL A 140 0.32 15.08 7.84
N PHE A 141 1.21 14.81 8.80
CA PHE A 141 2.37 13.95 8.58
C PHE A 141 1.99 12.58 8.02
N ASP A 142 1.05 11.88 8.65
CA ASP A 142 0.61 10.56 8.21
C ASP A 142 0.04 10.58 6.78
N ARG A 143 -0.68 11.65 6.40
CA ARG A 143 -1.22 11.81 5.03
C ARG A 143 -0.16 12.16 4.00
N VAL A 144 0.79 13.03 4.34
CA VAL A 144 1.93 13.34 3.47
C VAL A 144 2.79 12.09 3.25
N MET A 145 3.08 11.33 4.32
CA MET A 145 3.80 10.06 4.21
C MET A 145 3.07 9.04 3.35
N GLN A 146 1.74 8.95 3.48
CA GLN A 146 0.91 8.10 2.63
C GLN A 146 1.00 8.52 1.16
N LEU A 147 0.95 9.83 0.89
CA LEU A 147 1.07 10.36 -0.47
C LEU A 147 2.45 10.06 -1.08
N GLU A 148 3.53 10.32 -0.36
CA GLU A 148 4.91 10.02 -0.79
C GLU A 148 5.05 8.54 -1.16
N ARG A 149 4.55 7.65 -0.30
CA ARG A 149 4.55 6.21 -0.55
C ARG A 149 3.73 5.82 -1.78
N LEU A 150 2.53 6.38 -1.94
CA LEU A 150 1.69 6.09 -3.12
C LEU A 150 2.33 6.59 -4.42
N ILE A 151 3.04 7.72 -4.39
CA ILE A 151 3.79 8.22 -5.54
C ILE A 151 4.93 7.26 -5.90
N GLU A 152 5.66 6.76 -4.90
CA GLU A 152 6.71 5.75 -5.11
C GLU A 152 6.13 4.44 -5.68
N GLU A 153 5.05 3.92 -5.09
CA GLU A 153 4.36 2.71 -5.56
C GLU A 153 3.84 2.88 -7.00
N GLU A 154 3.27 4.04 -7.35
CA GLU A 154 2.83 4.36 -8.72
C GLU A 154 4.00 4.35 -9.71
N ALA A 155 5.16 4.93 -9.32
CA ALA A 155 6.35 4.93 -10.16
C ALA A 155 6.91 3.52 -10.39
N ILE A 156 6.94 2.68 -9.34
CA ILE A 156 7.37 1.28 -9.43
C ILE A 156 6.44 0.51 -10.37
N LEU A 157 5.12 0.61 -10.18
CA LEU A 157 4.14 -0.11 -11.00
C LEU A 157 4.23 0.27 -12.48
N LEU A 158 4.43 1.54 -12.81
CA LEU A 158 4.60 2.00 -14.19
C LEU A 158 5.86 1.40 -14.83
N GLU A 159 6.95 1.32 -14.08
CA GLU A 159 8.20 0.75 -14.58
C GLU A 159 8.08 -0.78 -14.74
N GLU A 160 7.45 -1.49 -13.80
CA GLU A 160 7.15 -2.92 -13.93
C GLU A 160 6.26 -3.21 -15.15
N MET A 161 5.19 -2.44 -15.33
CA MET A 161 4.29 -2.58 -16.48
C MET A 161 5.05 -2.41 -17.80
N LYS A 162 5.90 -1.39 -17.89
CA LYS A 162 6.74 -1.15 -19.06
C LYS A 162 7.69 -2.32 -19.31
N GLN A 163 8.32 -2.85 -18.26
CA GLN A 163 9.23 -4.00 -18.37
C GLN A 163 8.51 -5.26 -18.85
N HIS A 164 7.38 -5.61 -18.24
CA HIS A 164 6.54 -6.74 -18.66
C HIS A 164 6.08 -6.61 -20.11
N TRP A 165 5.53 -5.45 -20.47
CA TRP A 165 5.08 -5.19 -21.84
C TRP A 165 6.22 -5.32 -22.85
N THR A 166 7.38 -4.75 -22.53
CA THR A 166 8.54 -4.80 -23.41
C THR A 166 9.08 -6.22 -23.55
N HIS A 167 9.10 -7.00 -22.47
CA HIS A 167 9.50 -8.40 -22.50
C HIS A 167 8.58 -9.22 -23.40
N LEU A 168 7.26 -9.18 -23.16
CA LEU A 168 6.28 -9.92 -23.95
C LEU A 168 6.32 -9.52 -25.43
N THR A 169 6.45 -8.22 -25.73
CA THR A 169 6.58 -7.73 -27.10
C THR A 169 7.81 -8.29 -27.81
N ARG A 170 8.97 -8.33 -27.12
CA ARG A 170 10.21 -8.90 -27.69
C ARG A 170 10.07 -10.40 -27.92
N THR A 171 9.53 -11.13 -26.95
CA THR A 171 9.32 -12.58 -27.04
C THR A 171 8.35 -12.92 -28.17
N CYS A 172 7.23 -12.21 -28.27
CA CYS A 172 6.25 -12.37 -29.35
C CYS A 172 6.88 -12.15 -30.74
N ARG A 173 7.68 -11.08 -30.89
CA ARG A 173 8.40 -10.82 -32.15
C ARG A 173 9.37 -11.95 -32.49
N ALA A 174 10.20 -12.38 -31.53
CA ALA A 174 11.18 -13.43 -31.75
C ALA A 174 10.52 -14.76 -32.14
N LEU A 175 9.42 -15.13 -31.48
CA LEU A 175 8.67 -16.34 -31.82
C LEU A 175 8.00 -16.23 -33.20
N LYS A 176 7.48 -15.05 -33.56
CA LYS A 176 6.91 -14.80 -34.90
C LYS A 176 7.97 -14.90 -36.00
N ASP A 177 9.15 -14.33 -35.77
CA ASP A 177 10.27 -14.43 -36.70
C ASP A 177 10.70 -15.88 -36.88
N GLN A 178 10.78 -16.65 -35.77
CA GLN A 178 11.05 -18.10 -35.83
C GLN A 178 9.94 -18.87 -36.56
N ALA A 179 8.67 -18.58 -36.32
CA ALA A 179 7.55 -19.22 -37.00
C ALA A 179 7.62 -18.99 -38.53
N ASN A 180 7.95 -17.77 -38.95
CA ASN A 180 8.09 -17.45 -40.39
C ASN A 180 9.26 -18.23 -41.02
N VAL A 181 10.42 -18.28 -40.36
CA VAL A 181 11.57 -19.07 -40.85
C VAL A 181 11.20 -20.55 -40.98
N LEU A 182 10.55 -21.12 -39.96
CA LEU A 182 10.08 -22.50 -39.99
C LEU A 182 9.06 -22.73 -41.12
N ALA A 183 8.16 -21.79 -41.37
CA ALA A 183 7.18 -21.87 -42.45
C ALA A 183 7.85 -21.83 -43.84
N ASP A 184 8.84 -20.98 -44.04
CA ASP A 184 9.61 -20.89 -45.30
C ASP A 184 10.42 -22.17 -45.56
N ASP A 185 11.06 -22.72 -44.53
CA ASP A 185 11.79 -23.98 -44.59
C ASP A 185 10.86 -25.18 -44.88
N LEU A 186 9.65 -25.18 -44.29
CA LEU A 186 8.60 -26.16 -44.60
C LEU A 186 8.16 -26.09 -46.06
N ALA A 187 7.95 -24.88 -46.58
CA ALA A 187 7.56 -24.66 -47.97
C ALA A 187 8.65 -25.06 -48.97
N THR A 188 9.91 -24.85 -48.62
CA THR A 188 11.08 -25.20 -49.47
C THR A 188 11.59 -26.61 -49.25
N GLN A 189 10.99 -27.38 -48.33
CA GLN A 189 11.45 -28.71 -47.90
C GLN A 189 12.92 -28.73 -47.45
N SER A 190 13.41 -27.61 -46.91
CA SER A 190 14.79 -27.40 -46.49
C SER A 190 14.94 -27.67 -44.99
N TYR A 191 15.04 -28.94 -44.61
CA TYR A 191 15.14 -29.34 -43.21
C TYR A 191 16.60 -29.54 -42.76
N PRO A 192 16.93 -29.22 -41.50
CA PRO A 192 18.23 -29.57 -40.93
C PRO A 192 18.49 -31.08 -40.99
N SER A 193 19.73 -31.46 -41.30
CA SER A 193 20.14 -32.87 -41.33
C SER A 193 19.89 -33.56 -39.99
N GLY A 194 19.05 -34.60 -39.99
CA GLY A 194 18.69 -35.37 -38.79
C GLY A 194 17.27 -35.12 -38.26
N LEU A 195 16.52 -34.17 -38.82
CA LEU A 195 15.10 -33.97 -38.51
C LEU A 195 14.21 -34.47 -39.64
N SER A 196 13.13 -35.19 -39.31
CA SER A 196 12.09 -35.51 -40.28
C SER A 196 11.21 -34.28 -40.53
N GLY A 197 10.59 -34.19 -41.72
CA GLY A 197 9.62 -33.12 -42.01
C GLY A 197 8.46 -33.07 -41.01
N GLN A 198 8.04 -34.24 -40.48
CA GLN A 198 7.01 -34.31 -39.44
C GLN A 198 7.48 -33.72 -38.09
N ALA A 199 8.73 -33.98 -37.69
CA ALA A 199 9.30 -33.36 -36.49
C ALA A 199 9.40 -31.84 -36.64
N TYR A 200 9.75 -31.36 -37.84
CA TYR A 200 9.84 -29.93 -38.14
C TYR A 200 8.45 -29.25 -38.14
N HIS A 201 7.43 -29.91 -38.66
CA HIS A 201 6.03 -29.47 -38.52
C HIS A 201 5.59 -29.38 -37.05
N GLY A 202 5.95 -30.36 -36.23
CA GLY A 202 5.66 -30.33 -34.79
C GLY A 202 6.29 -29.14 -34.08
N LEU A 203 7.53 -28.81 -34.42
CA LEU A 203 8.21 -27.62 -33.90
C LEU A 203 7.50 -26.32 -34.33
N HIS A 204 7.13 -26.19 -35.61
CA HIS A 204 6.38 -25.04 -36.11
C HIS A 204 5.04 -24.87 -35.36
N SER A 205 4.28 -25.96 -35.18
CA SER A 205 3.03 -25.94 -34.41
C SER A 205 3.25 -25.52 -32.95
N ALA A 206 4.31 -26.00 -32.31
CA ALA A 206 4.64 -25.62 -30.93
C ALA A 206 5.02 -24.13 -30.81
N VAL A 207 5.76 -23.57 -31.78
CA VAL A 207 6.10 -22.14 -31.81
C VAL A 207 4.84 -21.30 -32.02
N LEU A 208 3.93 -21.71 -32.91
CA LEU A 208 2.63 -21.03 -33.10
C LEU A 208 1.77 -21.06 -31.83
N GLN A 209 1.71 -22.21 -31.14
CA GLN A 209 1.01 -22.31 -29.86
C GLN A 209 1.58 -21.33 -28.84
N LYS A 210 2.91 -21.25 -28.72
CA LYS A 210 3.58 -20.29 -27.83
C LYS A 210 3.32 -18.84 -28.21
N CYS A 211 3.18 -18.52 -29.50
CA CYS A 211 2.75 -17.19 -29.94
C CYS A 211 1.35 -16.82 -29.40
N GLU A 212 0.40 -17.76 -29.42
CA GLU A 212 -0.96 -17.51 -28.90
C GLU A 212 -0.97 -17.37 -27.37
N GLU A 213 -0.21 -18.20 -26.65
CA GLU A 213 -0.05 -18.06 -25.19
C GLU A 213 0.47 -16.66 -24.81
N ILE A 214 1.52 -16.18 -25.48
CA ILE A 214 2.09 -14.84 -25.22
C ILE A 214 1.07 -13.73 -25.54
N LYS A 215 0.22 -13.89 -26.56
CA LYS A 215 -0.84 -12.91 -26.84
C LYS A 215 -1.87 -12.87 -25.72
N THR A 216 -2.26 -14.02 -25.19
CA THR A 216 -3.16 -14.12 -24.02
C THR A 216 -2.52 -13.44 -22.81
N ASP A 217 -1.24 -13.69 -22.54
CA ASP A 217 -0.52 -13.04 -21.45
C ASP A 217 -0.47 -11.51 -21.62
N MET A 218 -0.28 -11.02 -22.85
CA MET A 218 -0.32 -9.58 -23.14
C MET A 218 -1.68 -8.94 -22.82
N VAL A 219 -2.78 -9.65 -23.08
CA VAL A 219 -4.13 -9.19 -22.71
C VAL A 219 -4.29 -9.19 -21.19
N ALA A 220 -3.93 -10.29 -20.52
CA ALA A 220 -4.03 -10.42 -19.07
C ALA A 220 -3.21 -9.37 -18.32
N VAL A 221 -1.99 -9.10 -18.77
CA VAL A 221 -1.13 -8.04 -18.21
C VAL A 221 -1.77 -6.67 -18.36
N LYS A 222 -2.30 -6.36 -19.55
CA LYS A 222 -2.98 -5.08 -19.79
C LYS A 222 -4.19 -4.91 -18.89
N GLU A 223 -5.02 -5.95 -18.73
CA GLU A 223 -6.20 -5.92 -17.88
C GLU A 223 -5.83 -5.75 -16.41
N THR A 224 -4.86 -6.52 -15.93
CA THR A 224 -4.38 -6.48 -14.54
C THR A 224 -3.89 -5.09 -14.16
N TYR A 225 -3.00 -4.47 -14.96
CA TYR A 225 -2.53 -3.11 -14.68
C TYR A 225 -3.65 -2.08 -14.82
N SER A 226 -4.56 -2.24 -15.78
CA SER A 226 -5.70 -1.33 -15.91
C SER A 226 -6.59 -1.37 -14.68
N GLN A 227 -6.86 -2.55 -14.13
CA GLN A 227 -7.62 -2.72 -12.90
C GLN A 227 -6.91 -2.09 -11.70
N ILE A 228 -5.60 -2.28 -11.55
CA ILE A 228 -4.82 -1.67 -10.46
C ILE A 228 -4.88 -0.14 -10.53
N VAL A 229 -4.70 0.44 -11.72
CA VAL A 229 -4.71 1.89 -11.93
C VAL A 229 -6.10 2.50 -11.67
N VAL A 230 -7.16 1.79 -12.05
CA VAL A 230 -8.57 2.22 -11.90
C VAL A 230 -9.09 1.98 -10.49
N ASN A 231 -8.88 0.79 -9.93
CA ASN A 231 -9.47 0.39 -8.66
C ASN A 231 -8.65 0.84 -7.45
N GLY A 232 -7.34 1.05 -7.56
CA GLY A 232 -6.47 1.51 -6.47
C GLY A 232 -6.45 0.64 -5.21
N ASN A 233 -7.38 -0.31 -5.05
CA ASN A 233 -7.55 -1.15 -3.89
C ASN A 233 -6.67 -2.39 -4.06
N GLY A 234 -5.34 -2.19 -3.94
CA GLY A 234 -4.41 -3.28 -3.71
C GLY A 234 -4.70 -3.92 -2.35
N GLY A 235 -5.70 -4.81 -2.30
CA GLY A 235 -6.09 -5.48 -1.06
C GLY A 235 -7.47 -6.13 -1.13
N SER A 236 -7.50 -7.35 -1.64
CA SER A 236 -8.36 -8.50 -1.25
C SER A 236 -8.75 -9.30 -2.49
N VAL A 237 -7.82 -10.13 -2.98
CA VAL A 237 -8.21 -11.34 -3.73
C VAL A 237 -8.78 -12.29 -2.69
N VAL A 238 -10.08 -12.17 -2.42
CA VAL A 238 -11.05 -13.24 -2.19
C VAL A 238 -12.41 -12.57 -2.29
N GLU A 239 -13.16 -12.82 -3.35
CA GLU A 239 -14.48 -13.44 -3.28
C GLU A 239 -14.63 -14.27 -4.55
N GLU A 240 -14.68 -15.59 -4.33
CA GLU A 240 -15.13 -16.59 -5.28
C GLU A 240 -16.60 -16.28 -5.60
N ASP A 241 -16.93 -16.17 -6.88
CA ASP A 241 -18.28 -16.47 -7.35
C ASP A 241 -18.11 -17.41 -8.55
N ASP A 242 -18.21 -18.70 -8.26
CA ASP A 242 -18.29 -19.77 -9.23
C ASP A 242 -19.63 -19.66 -9.97
N GLU A 243 -19.61 -19.14 -11.20
CA GLU A 243 -20.66 -19.46 -12.17
C GLU A 243 -20.01 -20.22 -13.34
N ASP A 244 -20.18 -21.54 -13.27
CA ASP A 244 -19.72 -22.55 -14.22
C ASP A 244 -20.26 -22.27 -15.65
N PRO A 245 -19.39 -22.00 -16.64
CA PRO A 245 -19.77 -21.85 -18.03
C PRO A 245 -19.41 -23.09 -18.86
N TYR A 246 -19.85 -24.29 -18.43
CA TYR A 246 -19.80 -25.50 -19.26
C TYR A 246 -21.20 -26.00 -19.62
N GLU A 247 -21.90 -25.31 -20.52
CA GLU A 247 -22.90 -25.99 -21.36
C GLU A 247 -22.21 -26.55 -22.61
N TYR A 248 -22.03 -27.87 -22.57
CA TYR A 248 -21.39 -28.74 -23.54
C TYR A 248 -21.98 -28.58 -24.96
N VAL A 249 -21.15 -28.15 -25.92
CA VAL A 249 -21.43 -28.32 -27.35
C VAL A 249 -21.15 -29.78 -27.71
N SER A 250 -22.21 -30.55 -27.91
CA SER A 250 -22.14 -31.92 -28.39
C SER A 250 -21.73 -31.93 -29.86
N THR A 251 -20.48 -32.27 -30.15
CA THR A 251 -20.07 -32.78 -31.47
C THR A 251 -20.30 -34.29 -31.48
N ASP A 252 -21.40 -34.71 -32.12
CA ASP A 252 -21.48 -36.08 -32.62
C ASP A 252 -21.16 -36.08 -34.12
N ALA A 253 -20.09 -36.79 -34.44
CA ALA A 253 -19.71 -37.17 -35.77
C ALA A 253 -19.69 -38.70 -35.78
N SER A 254 -20.66 -39.33 -36.43
CA SER A 254 -20.45 -40.63 -37.07
C SER A 254 -21.55 -40.95 -38.08
N THR A 255 -21.10 -41.14 -39.33
CA THR A 255 -21.44 -42.21 -40.30
C THR A 255 -22.90 -42.65 -40.45
N ASP A 256 -23.44 -42.68 -41.67
CA ASP A 256 -23.34 -43.85 -42.57
C ASP A 256 -24.11 -43.60 -43.89
N ASP A 257 -23.74 -44.39 -44.90
CA ASP A 257 -24.18 -44.44 -46.30
C ASP A 257 -25.65 -44.87 -46.52
N GLU A 258 -26.06 -44.80 -47.80
CA GLU A 258 -27.18 -45.49 -48.49
C GLU A 258 -28.55 -44.78 -48.63
N LEU A 259 -28.75 -44.07 -49.77
CA LEU A 259 -29.46 -44.52 -51.00
C LEU A 259 -29.77 -43.35 -51.95
#